data_AF-A0A928THZ3-F1
#
_entry.id   AF-A0A928THZ3-F1
#
_cell.length_a   1.000
_cell.length_b   1.000
_cell.length_c   1.000
_cell.angle_alpha   90.00
_cell.angle_beta   90.00
_cell.angle_gamma   90.00
#
_symmetry.space_group_name_H-M   'P 1'
#
loop_
_entity.id
_entity.type
_entity.pdbx_description
1 polymer ?
#
loop_
_entity_poly.entity_id
_entity_poly.type
_entity_poly.pdbx_seq_one_letter_code
_entity_poly.pdbx_strand_id
1 'polypeptide(L)'
;MNKSFPEERRRGPGGQQLPFTGRTARASARHPWRTFGLWVALLAFAYLAAGTMSLAASPGTAGSESTRARDLIDERLRQETPPEEYIIIESEAVTAGTEAFGAFVDGLVADVRGVETVRSVTSYRDGGEGLVSRDGHTVLIPVTLTGDEADAVEAAEPLVAVVNQANGTGGFRVTTVGFGSVEGEFATLLEETLQQGELIGVGVALVILVVVFGAAVAAGLPVALALLSIFVAAGATALISNAMEMSNFVVFIITMIGLAVGIDYSLFIVQRFREERALGLEKVDAVAMAGATASEHRCSFRVWRSRLRWRGC
;
A
#
# COMPACT_ATOMS: atom_id res chain seq x y z
N MET A 1 -10.19 -56.23 -0.26
CA MET A 1 -8.78 -56.23 0.21
C MET A 1 -8.64 -55.17 1.30
N ASN A 2 -8.81 -55.59 2.55
CA ASN A 2 -8.85 -54.75 3.75
C ASN A 2 -7.42 -54.28 4.09
N LYS A 3 -7.09 -53.01 3.81
CA LYS A 3 -5.83 -52.42 4.27
C LYS A 3 -6.03 -51.94 5.71
N SER A 4 -5.75 -52.83 6.65
CA SER A 4 -5.53 -52.49 8.06
C SER A 4 -4.37 -51.50 8.16
N PHE A 5 -4.68 -50.23 8.42
CA PHE A 5 -3.70 -49.23 8.79
C PHE A 5 -3.14 -49.58 10.19
N PRO A 6 -1.81 -49.53 10.42
CA PRO A 6 -1.23 -49.86 11.71
C PRO A 6 -1.76 -48.92 12.81
N GLU A 7 -2.28 -49.50 13.90
CA GLU A 7 -2.86 -48.79 15.07
C GLU A 7 -1.91 -47.81 15.75
N GLU A 8 -0.60 -47.94 15.51
CA GLU A 8 0.45 -47.17 16.17
C GLU A 8 0.40 -45.66 15.89
N ARG A 9 -0.22 -45.23 14.79
CA ARG A 9 -0.42 -43.80 14.45
C ARG A 9 -1.70 -43.17 14.99
N ARG A 10 -2.59 -43.93 15.63
CA ARG A 10 -3.82 -43.39 16.26
C ARG A 10 -3.59 -42.84 17.66
N ARG A 11 -2.47 -43.15 18.28
CA ARG A 11 -2.07 -42.52 19.54
C ARG A 11 -1.49 -41.15 19.20
N GLY A 12 -2.22 -40.08 19.53
CA GLY A 12 -1.63 -38.74 19.68
C GLY A 12 -0.37 -38.82 20.54
N PRO A 13 0.59 -37.87 20.44
CA PRO A 13 1.97 -38.05 20.86
C PRO A 13 2.08 -38.42 22.34
N GLY A 14 2.04 -39.72 22.61
CA GLY A 14 2.35 -40.31 23.90
C GLY A 14 3.85 -40.48 23.95
N GLY A 15 4.55 -39.41 24.32
CA GLY A 15 5.98 -39.45 24.68
C GLY A 15 6.97 -38.74 23.76
N GLN A 16 6.60 -38.28 22.56
CA GLN A 16 7.47 -37.40 21.76
C GLN A 16 7.23 -35.94 22.09
N GLN A 17 8.28 -35.23 22.52
CA GLN A 17 8.21 -33.80 22.75
C GLN A 17 7.93 -33.08 21.43
N LEU A 18 6.78 -32.41 21.33
CA LEU A 18 6.46 -31.55 20.20
C LEU A 18 7.51 -30.43 20.11
N PRO A 19 7.97 -30.07 18.90
CA PRO A 19 8.82 -28.91 18.70
C PRO A 19 8.09 -27.63 19.14
N PHE A 20 8.82 -26.53 19.30
CA PHE A 20 8.28 -25.27 19.81
C PHE A 20 6.99 -24.85 19.08
N THR A 21 6.98 -24.92 17.75
CA THR A 21 5.83 -24.62 16.88
C THR A 21 4.62 -25.53 17.14
N GLY A 22 4.85 -26.82 17.41
CA GLY A 22 3.80 -27.76 17.79
C GLY A 22 3.22 -27.48 19.18
N ARG A 23 4.05 -27.04 20.14
CA ARG A 23 3.59 -26.67 21.49
C ARG A 23 2.76 -25.40 21.49
N THR A 24 3.18 -24.36 20.77
CA THR A 24 2.43 -23.11 20.64
C THR A 24 1.10 -23.34 19.91
N ALA A 25 1.11 -24.11 18.82
CA ALA A 25 -0.12 -24.51 18.12
C ALA A 25 -1.09 -25.27 19.04
N ARG A 26 -0.59 -26.21 19.85
CA ARG A 26 -1.40 -26.95 20.83
C ARG A 26 -1.99 -26.05 21.91
N ALA A 27 -1.20 -25.10 22.43
CA ALA A 27 -1.66 -24.15 23.43
C ALA A 27 -2.77 -23.24 22.87
N SER A 28 -2.59 -22.74 21.64
CA SER A 28 -3.60 -21.95 20.94
C SER A 28 -4.91 -22.73 20.72
N ALA A 29 -4.81 -24.01 20.32
CA ALA A 29 -5.97 -24.86 20.11
C ALA A 29 -6.72 -25.23 21.40
N ARG A 30 -6.03 -25.32 22.54
CA ARG A 30 -6.65 -25.59 23.85
C ARG A 30 -7.35 -24.38 24.46
N HIS A 31 -6.91 -23.18 24.09
CA HIS A 31 -7.46 -21.93 24.61
C HIS A 31 -7.89 -20.98 23.48
N PRO A 32 -8.85 -21.39 22.63
CA PRO A 32 -9.20 -20.65 21.41
C PRO A 32 -9.66 -19.22 21.69
N TRP A 33 -10.40 -19.00 22.79
CA TRP A 33 -10.86 -17.66 23.19
C TRP A 33 -9.72 -16.75 23.64
N ARG A 34 -8.67 -17.29 24.27
CA ARG A 34 -7.48 -16.50 24.64
C ARG A 34 -6.69 -16.11 23.40
N THR A 35 -6.53 -17.05 22.47
CA THR A 35 -5.87 -16.79 21.18
C THR A 35 -6.63 -15.75 20.36
N PHE A 36 -7.95 -15.88 20.26
CA PHE A 36 -8.78 -14.90 19.56
C PHE A 36 -8.70 -13.52 20.23
N GLY A 37 -8.84 -13.46 21.56
CA GLY A 37 -8.69 -12.20 22.30
C GLY A 37 -7.33 -11.54 22.13
N LEU A 38 -6.24 -12.32 22.09
CA LEU A 38 -4.90 -11.82 21.82
C LEU A 38 -4.78 -11.22 20.42
N TRP A 39 -5.32 -11.89 19.39
CA TRP A 39 -5.32 -11.35 18.03
C TRP A 39 -6.18 -10.10 17.89
N VAL A 40 -7.35 -10.06 18.54
CA VAL A 40 -8.20 -8.86 18.56
C VAL A 40 -7.48 -7.69 19.24
N ALA A 41 -6.83 -7.93 20.39
CA ALA A 41 -6.06 -6.90 21.07
C ALA A 41 -4.88 -6.41 20.21
N LEU A 42 -4.22 -7.32 19.50
CA LEU A 42 -3.10 -7.00 18.62
C LEU A 42 -3.55 -6.22 17.39
N LEU A 43 -4.72 -6.56 16.80
CA LEU A 43 -5.32 -5.78 15.72
C LEU A 43 -5.77 -4.39 16.19
N ALA A 44 -6.38 -4.29 17.37
CA ALA A 44 -6.76 -3.01 17.95
C ALA A 44 -5.53 -2.12 18.18
N PHE A 45 -4.45 -2.71 18.70
CA PHE A 45 -3.16 -2.02 18.85
C PHE A 45 -2.58 -1.59 17.49
N ALA A 46 -2.59 -2.48 16.50
CA ALA A 46 -2.09 -2.18 15.16
C ALA A 46 -2.89 -1.06 14.48
N TYR A 47 -4.22 -1.05 14.65
CA TYR A 47 -5.10 0.01 14.15
C TYR A 47 -4.82 1.36 14.82
N LEU A 48 -4.64 1.38 16.14
CA LEU A 48 -4.25 2.59 16.86
C LEU A 48 -2.88 3.10 16.43
N ALA A 49 -1.91 2.20 16.24
CA ALA A 49 -0.57 2.53 15.77
C ALA A 49 -0.59 3.02 14.31
N ALA A 50 -1.45 2.48 13.45
CA ALA A 50 -1.56 2.91 12.06
C ALA A 50 -1.90 4.41 11.93
N GLY A 51 -2.65 4.98 12.88
CA GLY A 51 -2.93 6.42 12.92
C GLY A 51 -1.71 7.30 13.21
N THR A 52 -0.60 6.73 13.71
CA THR A 52 0.66 7.45 13.90
C THR A 52 1.64 7.22 12.74
N MET A 53 1.20 6.58 11.66
CA MET A 53 2.07 6.27 10.52
C MET A 53 2.51 7.55 9.82
N SER A 54 3.81 7.79 9.82
CA SER A 54 4.46 8.87 9.07
C SER A 54 5.26 8.26 7.94
N LEU A 55 4.93 8.57 6.70
CA LEU A 55 5.65 8.12 5.51
C LEU A 55 5.98 9.32 4.65
N ALA A 56 7.12 9.26 3.97
CA ALA A 56 7.58 10.30 3.06
C ALA A 56 7.49 9.81 1.62
N ALA A 57 7.15 10.71 0.69
CA ALA A 57 7.23 10.41 -0.73
C ALA A 57 8.68 10.16 -1.16
N SER A 58 9.59 11.03 -0.73
CA SER A 58 11.02 10.98 -0.99
C SER A 58 11.82 11.05 0.31
N PRO A 59 11.97 9.92 1.05
CA PRO A 59 12.77 9.91 2.26
C PRO A 59 14.24 10.22 1.93
N GLY A 60 14.88 11.04 2.76
CA GLY A 60 16.28 11.39 2.61
C GLY A 60 17.20 10.17 2.80
N THR A 61 18.39 10.21 2.21
CA THR A 61 19.42 9.22 2.55
C THR A 61 20.13 9.68 3.82
N ALA A 62 19.78 9.07 4.95
CA ALA A 62 20.34 9.39 6.25
C ALA A 62 21.89 9.34 6.22
N GLY A 63 22.53 10.43 6.65
CA GLY A 63 23.99 10.54 6.69
C GLY A 63 24.66 10.91 5.37
N SER A 64 23.92 11.22 4.31
CA SER A 64 24.49 11.68 3.06
C SER A 64 24.97 13.14 3.13
N GLU A 65 26.03 13.46 2.38
CA GLU A 65 26.53 14.84 2.27
C GLU A 65 25.50 15.79 1.63
N SER A 66 24.63 15.28 0.75
CA SER A 66 23.57 16.06 0.11
C SER A 66 22.46 16.44 1.09
N THR A 67 22.03 15.52 1.96
CA THR A 67 21.08 15.85 3.04
C THR A 67 21.69 16.87 3.99
N ARG A 68 22.94 16.66 4.43
CA ARG A 68 23.63 17.63 5.30
C ARG A 68 23.75 19.02 4.66
N ALA A 69 23.98 19.09 3.35
CA ALA A 69 24.04 20.37 2.65
C ALA A 69 22.68 21.08 2.63
N ARG A 70 21.57 20.35 2.44
CA ARG A 70 20.21 20.89 2.53
C ARG A 70 19.88 21.37 3.94
N ASP A 71 20.14 20.56 4.96
CA ASP A 71 19.90 20.93 6.36
C ASP A 71 20.66 22.22 6.74
N LEU A 72 21.91 22.36 6.28
CA LEU A 72 22.72 23.56 6.52
C LEU A 72 22.20 24.81 5.77
N ILE A 73 21.60 24.62 4.60
CA ILE A 73 20.93 25.68 3.83
C ILE A 73 19.71 26.16 4.62
N ASP A 74 18.83 25.24 5.04
CA ASP A 74 17.61 25.57 5.78
C ASP A 74 17.92 26.25 7.12
N GLU A 75 18.87 25.70 7.89
CA GLU A 75 19.21 26.22 9.22
C GLU A 75 19.85 27.62 9.15
N ARG A 76 20.76 27.85 8.20
CA ARG A 76 21.58 29.08 8.16
C ARG A 76 21.01 30.17 7.30
N LEU A 77 20.39 29.83 6.19
CA LEU A 77 19.80 30.82 5.32
C LEU A 77 18.40 31.20 5.80
N ARG A 78 17.72 30.34 6.58
CA ARG A 78 16.32 30.54 7.04
C ARG A 78 15.43 31.09 5.92
N GLN A 79 15.75 30.71 4.68
CA GLN A 79 14.87 30.98 3.58
C GLN A 79 13.76 29.96 3.76
N GLU A 80 12.55 30.46 4.05
CA GLU A 80 11.37 29.71 3.64
C GLU A 80 11.59 29.38 2.17
N THR A 81 11.65 28.09 1.86
CA THR A 81 11.70 27.62 0.48
C THR A 81 10.27 27.19 0.19
N PRO A 82 9.35 28.16 -0.06
CA PRO A 82 7.97 27.82 -0.27
C PRO A 82 7.85 26.83 -1.43
N PRO A 83 6.85 25.93 -1.37
CA PRO A 83 6.54 25.10 -2.51
C PRO A 83 6.21 25.99 -3.71
N GLU A 84 6.85 25.72 -4.83
CA GLU A 84 6.55 26.34 -6.10
C GLU A 84 5.74 25.38 -6.98
N GLU A 85 4.69 25.92 -7.56
CA GLU A 85 3.80 25.27 -8.52
C GLU A 85 3.77 26.11 -9.79
N TYR A 86 3.55 25.44 -10.92
CA TYR A 86 3.46 26.09 -12.22
C TYR A 86 2.16 25.70 -12.90
N ILE A 87 1.34 26.68 -13.25
CA ILE A 87 0.15 26.45 -14.07
C ILE A 87 0.53 26.69 -15.53
N ILE A 88 0.29 25.71 -16.38
CA ILE A 88 0.49 25.76 -17.82
C ILE A 88 -0.88 25.92 -18.47
N ILE A 89 -1.06 26.99 -19.24
CA ILE A 89 -2.30 27.29 -19.97
C ILE A 89 -2.00 27.25 -21.47
N GLU A 90 -2.78 26.47 -22.20
CA GLU A 90 -2.60 26.26 -23.63
C GLU A 90 -3.90 26.50 -24.39
N SER A 91 -3.79 27.06 -25.59
CA SER A 91 -4.90 27.15 -26.54
C SER A 91 -4.42 27.01 -27.97
N GLU A 92 -5.08 26.17 -28.76
CA GLU A 92 -4.78 26.04 -30.19
C GLU A 92 -5.42 27.18 -31.02
N ALA A 93 -6.48 27.80 -30.51
CA ALA A 93 -7.31 28.75 -31.26
C ALA A 93 -6.89 30.21 -31.09
N VAL A 94 -6.36 30.57 -29.91
CA VAL A 94 -6.01 31.94 -29.54
C VAL A 94 -4.62 32.00 -28.92
N THR A 95 -3.96 33.15 -29.06
CA THR A 95 -2.62 33.39 -28.51
C THR A 95 -2.66 34.36 -27.35
N ALA A 96 -1.61 34.37 -26.53
CA ALA A 96 -1.42 35.22 -25.35
C ALA A 96 -1.52 36.74 -25.63
N GLY A 97 -1.38 37.16 -26.89
CA GLY A 97 -1.56 38.55 -27.31
C GLY A 97 -3.02 38.96 -27.53
N THR A 98 -3.96 38.02 -27.50
CA THR A 98 -5.39 38.29 -27.72
C THR A 98 -6.11 38.63 -26.41
N GLU A 99 -7.15 39.46 -26.50
CA GLU A 99 -7.99 39.81 -25.35
C GLU A 99 -8.70 38.58 -24.76
N ALA A 100 -9.12 37.63 -25.61
CA ALA A 100 -9.76 36.40 -25.18
C ALA A 100 -8.84 35.53 -24.30
N PHE A 101 -7.57 35.36 -24.69
CA PHE A 101 -6.59 34.64 -23.88
C PHE A 101 -6.31 35.38 -22.57
N GLY A 102 -6.11 36.71 -22.65
CA GLY A 102 -5.87 37.54 -21.47
C GLY A 102 -7.02 37.48 -20.46
N ALA A 103 -8.27 37.56 -20.92
CA ALA A 103 -9.45 37.48 -20.05
C ALA A 103 -9.58 36.13 -19.34
N PHE A 104 -9.27 35.03 -20.03
CA PHE A 104 -9.24 33.69 -19.42
C PHE A 104 -8.17 33.61 -18.32
N VAL A 105 -6.95 34.06 -18.63
CA VAL A 105 -5.85 34.08 -17.65
C VAL A 105 -6.17 34.96 -16.45
N ASP A 106 -6.73 36.15 -16.66
CA ASP A 106 -7.06 37.08 -15.58
C ASP A 106 -8.13 36.50 -14.65
N GLY A 107 -9.12 35.79 -15.21
CA GLY A 107 -10.12 35.05 -14.45
C GLY A 107 -9.50 33.95 -13.60
N LEU A 108 -8.70 33.07 -14.21
CA LEU A 108 -8.06 31.97 -13.50
C LEU A 108 -7.08 32.47 -12.42
N VAL A 109 -6.30 33.52 -12.70
CA VAL A 109 -5.40 34.13 -11.71
C VAL A 109 -6.19 34.73 -10.55
N ALA A 110 -7.36 35.32 -10.79
CA ALA A 110 -8.22 35.82 -9.72
C ALA A 110 -8.74 34.69 -8.82
N ASP A 111 -9.17 33.57 -9.42
CA ASP A 111 -9.61 32.38 -8.67
C ASP A 111 -8.47 31.78 -7.85
N VAL A 112 -7.28 31.65 -8.45
CA VAL A 112 -6.06 31.15 -7.78
C VAL A 112 -5.64 32.06 -6.62
N ARG A 113 -5.74 33.39 -6.76
CA ARG A 113 -5.48 34.35 -5.66
C ARG A 113 -6.45 34.20 -4.49
N GLY A 114 -7.64 33.65 -4.73
CA GLY A 114 -8.63 33.38 -3.70
C GLY A 114 -8.36 32.13 -2.86
N VAL A 115 -7.39 31.30 -3.26
CA VAL A 115 -7.03 30.07 -2.56
C VAL A 115 -6.15 30.40 -1.35
N GLU A 116 -6.55 29.93 -0.16
CA GLU A 116 -5.87 30.23 1.11
C GLU A 116 -4.41 29.77 1.14
N THR A 117 -4.10 28.66 0.47
CA THR A 117 -2.76 28.08 0.41
C THR A 117 -1.84 28.77 -0.61
N VAL A 118 -2.34 29.77 -1.36
CA VAL A 118 -1.55 30.51 -2.35
C VAL A 118 -0.99 31.78 -1.73
N ARG A 119 0.34 31.88 -1.66
CA ARG A 119 1.05 33.06 -1.18
C ARG A 119 1.18 34.14 -2.24
N SER A 120 1.55 33.74 -3.47
CA SER A 120 1.66 34.66 -4.60
C SER A 120 1.46 33.95 -5.92
N VAL A 121 0.97 34.68 -6.91
CA VAL A 121 0.84 34.21 -8.29
C VAL A 121 1.25 35.33 -9.24
N THR A 122 2.07 34.98 -10.23
CA THR A 122 2.63 35.93 -11.19
C THR A 122 2.05 35.70 -12.57
N SER A 123 1.36 36.70 -13.13
CA SER A 123 0.85 36.62 -14.51
C SER A 123 1.91 37.06 -15.51
N TYR A 124 1.87 36.51 -16.73
CA TYR A 124 2.67 37.02 -17.86
C TYR A 124 2.35 38.49 -18.19
N ARG A 125 1.15 38.95 -17.82
CA ARG A 125 0.72 40.35 -18.00
C ARG A 125 1.35 41.31 -16.99
N ASP A 126 1.94 40.80 -15.91
CA ASP A 126 2.62 41.60 -14.88
C ASP A 126 4.08 41.95 -15.29
N GLY A 127 4.52 41.54 -16.49
CA GLY A 127 5.84 41.87 -17.05
C GLY A 127 6.92 40.81 -16.81
N GLY A 128 6.55 39.57 -16.45
CA GLY A 128 7.50 38.47 -16.32
C GLY A 128 8.09 38.02 -17.66
N GLU A 129 9.41 37.98 -17.75
CA GLU A 129 10.11 37.46 -18.94
C GLU A 129 10.02 35.93 -19.01
N GLY A 130 9.90 35.38 -20.22
CA GLY A 130 9.95 33.93 -20.44
C GLY A 130 8.67 33.16 -20.06
N LEU A 131 7.59 33.85 -19.69
CA LEU A 131 6.31 33.23 -19.29
C LEU A 131 5.38 32.89 -20.46
N VAL A 132 5.75 33.27 -21.69
CA VAL A 132 4.97 33.02 -22.90
C VAL A 132 5.84 32.20 -23.88
N SER A 133 5.25 31.16 -24.48
CA SER A 133 5.91 30.36 -25.50
C SER A 133 6.23 31.17 -26.76
N ARG A 134 7.16 30.66 -27.57
CA ARG A 134 7.60 31.32 -28.82
C ARG A 134 6.47 31.47 -29.85
N ASP A 135 5.53 30.54 -29.86
CA ASP A 135 4.35 30.54 -30.73
C ASP A 135 3.17 31.32 -30.11
N GLY A 136 3.28 31.75 -28.85
CA GLY A 136 2.26 32.50 -28.14
C GLY A 136 1.03 31.68 -27.73
N HIS A 137 1.02 30.36 -27.95
CA HIS A 137 -0.12 29.49 -27.65
C HIS A 137 -0.09 28.89 -26.23
N THR A 138 1.02 29.07 -25.51
CA THR A 138 1.21 28.55 -24.15
C THR A 138 1.71 29.65 -23.23
N VAL A 139 1.15 29.70 -22.03
CA VAL A 139 1.58 30.58 -20.95
C VAL A 139 1.86 29.76 -19.70
N LEU A 140 2.94 30.11 -19.01
CA LEU A 140 3.33 29.56 -17.73
C LEU A 140 3.05 30.60 -16.64
N ILE A 141 2.38 30.19 -15.58
CA ILE A 141 2.01 31.01 -14.43
C ILE A 141 2.67 30.41 -13.19
N PRO A 142 3.75 31.02 -12.68
CA PRO A 142 4.35 30.63 -11.41
C PRO A 142 3.42 30.96 -10.24
N VAL A 143 3.24 29.98 -9.36
CA VAL A 143 2.46 30.06 -8.13
C VAL A 143 3.37 29.66 -6.97
N THR A 144 3.40 30.47 -5.94
CA THR A 144 4.10 30.19 -4.69
C THR A 144 3.06 29.84 -3.65
N LEU A 145 3.20 28.68 -3.02
CA LEU A 145 2.32 28.21 -1.96
C LEU A 145 2.79 28.68 -0.58
N THR A 146 1.89 28.60 0.40
CA THR A 146 2.21 28.78 1.83
C THR A 146 2.77 27.49 2.41
N GLY A 147 3.61 27.61 3.45
CA GLY A 147 4.22 26.47 4.12
C GLY A 147 5.59 26.14 3.56
N ASP A 148 6.09 24.96 3.93
CA ASP A 148 7.39 24.44 3.50
C ASP A 148 7.20 23.24 2.56
N GLU A 149 8.29 22.75 1.96
CA GLU A 149 8.27 21.63 0.99
C GLU A 149 7.60 20.36 1.56
N ALA A 150 7.65 20.15 2.88
CA ALA A 150 6.98 19.03 3.55
C ALA A 150 5.44 19.08 3.46
N ASP A 151 4.87 20.29 3.42
CA ASP A 151 3.43 20.53 3.35
C ASP A 151 2.95 20.70 1.89
N ALA A 152 3.86 20.62 0.92
CA ALA A 152 3.62 20.98 -0.47
C ALA A 152 2.42 20.23 -1.08
N VAL A 153 2.25 18.95 -0.77
CA VAL A 153 1.14 18.12 -1.29
C VAL A 153 -0.21 18.63 -0.78
N GLU A 154 -0.33 18.86 0.53
CA GLU A 154 -1.56 19.37 1.14
C GLU A 154 -1.84 20.81 0.70
N ALA A 155 -0.81 21.64 0.61
CA ALA A 155 -0.92 23.02 0.15
C ALA A 155 -1.33 23.13 -1.33
N ALA A 156 -0.94 22.17 -2.18
CA ALA A 156 -1.25 22.15 -3.61
C ALA A 156 -2.67 21.65 -3.91
N GLU A 157 -3.28 20.86 -3.03
CA GLU A 157 -4.59 20.23 -3.27
C GLU A 157 -5.70 21.26 -3.65
N PRO A 158 -5.89 22.38 -2.92
CA PRO A 158 -6.88 23.39 -3.29
C PRO A 158 -6.58 24.08 -4.63
N LEU A 159 -5.30 24.30 -4.94
CA LEU A 159 -4.85 24.89 -6.20
C LEU A 159 -5.19 23.97 -7.38
N VAL A 160 -4.86 22.68 -7.25
CA VAL A 160 -5.13 21.64 -8.26
C VAL A 160 -6.64 21.54 -8.52
N ALA A 161 -7.47 21.65 -7.49
CA ALA A 161 -8.94 21.64 -7.64
C ALA A 161 -9.47 22.82 -8.48
N VAL A 162 -8.92 24.02 -8.31
CA VAL A 162 -9.26 25.20 -9.12
C VAL A 162 -8.81 25.02 -10.58
N VAL A 163 -7.57 24.56 -10.78
CA VAL A 163 -7.01 24.32 -12.11
C VAL A 163 -7.80 23.25 -12.88
N ASN A 164 -8.16 22.15 -12.23
CA ASN A 164 -8.95 21.09 -12.83
C ASN A 164 -10.35 21.53 -13.26
N GLN A 165 -10.95 22.50 -12.55
CA GLN A 165 -12.24 23.08 -12.95
C GLN A 165 -12.10 24.00 -14.18
N ALA A 166 -10.98 24.72 -14.29
CA ALA A 166 -10.72 25.58 -15.44
C ALA A 166 -10.30 24.80 -16.70
N ASN A 167 -9.71 23.60 -16.53
CA ASN A 167 -9.26 22.77 -17.63
C ASN A 167 -10.41 22.37 -18.57
N GLY A 168 -10.22 22.57 -19.88
CA GLY A 168 -11.21 22.29 -20.92
C GLY A 168 -12.25 23.40 -21.12
N THR A 169 -12.27 24.43 -20.27
CA THR A 169 -13.20 25.55 -20.40
C THR A 169 -12.76 26.48 -21.53
N GLY A 170 -13.69 26.89 -22.40
CA GLY A 170 -13.40 27.86 -23.46
C GLY A 170 -12.38 27.41 -24.52
N GLY A 171 -12.09 26.11 -24.61
CA GLY A 171 -11.06 25.58 -25.51
C GLY A 171 -9.62 25.75 -24.99
N PHE A 172 -9.46 26.04 -23.70
CA PHE A 172 -8.16 26.09 -23.03
C PHE A 172 -7.85 24.75 -22.36
N ARG A 173 -6.62 24.29 -22.49
CA ARG A 173 -6.07 23.21 -21.67
C ARG A 173 -5.27 23.84 -20.53
N VAL A 174 -5.59 23.47 -19.30
CA VAL A 174 -4.92 23.97 -18.11
C VAL A 174 -4.34 22.78 -17.34
N THR A 175 -3.08 22.87 -16.94
CA THR A 175 -2.38 21.79 -16.24
C THR A 175 -1.51 22.40 -15.15
N THR A 176 -1.38 21.72 -14.01
CA THR A 176 -0.49 22.11 -12.91
C THR A 176 0.72 21.19 -12.89
N VAL A 177 1.90 21.77 -12.66
CA VAL A 177 3.16 21.06 -12.50
C VAL A 177 3.96 21.70 -11.37
N GLY A 178 4.26 20.92 -10.35
CA GLY A 178 5.16 21.28 -9.27
C GLY A 178 5.32 20.10 -8.34
N PHE A 179 6.14 20.26 -7.30
CA PHE A 179 6.43 19.15 -6.40
C PHE A 179 5.16 18.64 -5.70
N GLY A 180 4.33 19.55 -5.18
CA GLY A 180 3.11 19.22 -4.46
C GLY A 180 2.06 18.59 -5.37
N SER A 181 1.83 19.15 -6.56
CA SER A 181 0.83 18.63 -7.49
C SER A 181 1.20 17.25 -8.04
N VAL A 182 2.48 17.04 -8.40
CA VAL A 182 2.96 15.78 -8.96
C VAL A 182 2.97 14.68 -7.91
N GLU A 183 3.46 14.97 -6.70
CA GLU A 183 3.47 13.97 -5.62
C GLU A 183 2.06 13.67 -5.11
N GLY A 184 1.16 14.66 -5.06
CA GLY A 184 -0.25 14.46 -4.73
C GLY A 184 -0.96 13.57 -5.75
N GLU A 185 -0.74 13.80 -7.04
CA GLU A 185 -1.29 12.94 -8.10
C GLU A 185 -0.69 11.53 -8.04
N PHE A 186 0.61 11.41 -7.79
CA PHE A 186 1.25 10.11 -7.61
C PHE A 186 0.66 9.37 -6.41
N ALA A 187 0.50 10.02 -5.26
CA ALA A 187 -0.10 9.44 -4.06
C ALA A 187 -1.55 8.99 -4.30
N THR A 188 -2.34 9.79 -5.03
CA THR A 188 -3.72 9.46 -5.39
C THR A 188 -3.79 8.25 -6.32
N LEU A 189 -3.02 8.27 -7.42
CA LEU A 189 -2.93 7.13 -8.35
C LEU A 189 -2.50 5.86 -7.64
N LEU A 190 -1.59 6.01 -6.69
CA LEU A 190 -1.03 4.94 -5.91
C LEU A 190 -2.10 4.34 -4.96
N GLU A 191 -2.89 5.17 -4.30
CA GLU A 191 -4.06 4.74 -3.51
C GLU A 191 -5.13 4.06 -4.36
N GLU A 192 -5.53 4.66 -5.48
CA GLU A 192 -6.52 4.08 -6.40
C GLU A 192 -6.06 2.73 -6.95
N THR A 193 -4.78 2.62 -7.31
CA THR A 193 -4.17 1.38 -7.82
C THR A 193 -4.19 0.29 -6.76
N LEU A 194 -3.91 0.62 -5.49
CA LEU A 194 -4.08 -0.34 -4.39
C LEU A 194 -5.53 -0.78 -4.26
N GLN A 195 -6.45 0.18 -4.15
CA GLN A 195 -7.85 -0.13 -3.89
C GLN A 195 -8.44 -1.01 -4.99
N GLN A 196 -8.22 -0.66 -6.26
CA GLN A 196 -8.73 -1.44 -7.40
C GLN A 196 -7.98 -2.77 -7.56
N GLY A 197 -6.65 -2.73 -7.49
CA GLY A 197 -5.79 -3.90 -7.69
C GLY A 197 -6.00 -4.96 -6.62
N GLU A 198 -6.15 -4.56 -5.36
CA GLU A 198 -6.43 -5.46 -4.25
C GLU A 198 -7.84 -6.03 -4.34
N LEU A 199 -8.85 -5.23 -4.69
CA LEU A 199 -10.22 -5.73 -4.79
C LEU A 199 -10.36 -6.80 -5.89
N ILE A 200 -9.76 -6.55 -7.06
CA ILE A 200 -9.74 -7.51 -8.17
C ILE A 200 -8.90 -8.74 -7.77
N GLY A 201 -7.71 -8.53 -7.23
CA GLY A 201 -6.78 -9.60 -6.84
C GLY A 201 -7.38 -10.53 -5.78
N VAL A 202 -7.93 -9.97 -4.70
CA VAL A 202 -8.61 -10.73 -3.63
C VAL A 202 -9.85 -11.44 -4.18
N GLY A 203 -10.62 -10.79 -5.06
CA GLY A 203 -11.78 -11.42 -5.71
C GLY A 203 -11.40 -12.65 -6.54
N VAL A 204 -10.39 -12.53 -7.39
CA VAL A 204 -9.87 -13.64 -8.21
C VAL A 204 -9.29 -14.74 -7.32
N ALA A 205 -8.50 -14.38 -6.30
CA ALA A 205 -7.95 -15.33 -5.35
C ALA A 205 -9.06 -16.10 -4.63
N LEU A 206 -10.13 -15.43 -4.19
CA LEU A 206 -11.27 -16.07 -3.53
C LEU A 206 -11.96 -17.07 -4.46
N VAL A 207 -12.17 -16.73 -5.73
CA VAL A 207 -12.76 -17.65 -6.73
C VAL A 207 -11.89 -18.89 -6.87
N ILE A 208 -10.58 -18.73 -7.04
CA ILE A 208 -9.64 -19.86 -7.15
C ILE A 208 -9.68 -20.72 -5.88
N LEU A 209 -9.65 -20.09 -4.70
CA LEU A 209 -9.71 -20.78 -3.42
C LEU A 209 -11.01 -21.57 -3.23
N VAL A 210 -12.15 -21.01 -3.64
CA VAL A 210 -13.45 -21.69 -3.64
C VAL A 210 -13.40 -22.93 -4.53
N VAL A 211 -12.83 -22.82 -5.74
CA VAL A 211 -12.67 -23.94 -6.67
C VAL A 211 -11.75 -25.02 -6.08
N VAL A 212 -10.65 -24.64 -5.44
CA VAL A 212 -9.68 -25.56 -4.83
C VAL A 212 -10.26 -26.28 -3.61
N PHE A 213 -10.97 -25.57 -2.74
CA PHE A 213 -11.48 -26.13 -1.49
C PHE A 213 -12.89 -26.71 -1.56
N GLY A 214 -13.67 -26.34 -2.57
CA GLY A 214 -15.06 -26.75 -2.75
C GLY A 214 -16.04 -26.14 -1.73
N ALA A 215 -15.60 -25.18 -0.90
CA ALA A 215 -16.43 -24.54 0.11
C ALA A 215 -15.97 -23.10 0.38
N ALA A 216 -16.90 -22.14 0.28
CA ALA A 216 -16.61 -20.71 0.47
C ALA A 216 -16.04 -20.39 1.85
N VAL A 217 -16.54 -21.05 2.90
CA VAL A 217 -16.04 -20.86 4.28
C VAL A 217 -14.58 -21.32 4.42
N ALA A 218 -14.18 -22.38 3.71
CA ALA A 218 -12.79 -22.86 3.75
C ALA A 218 -11.84 -21.95 2.96
N ALA A 219 -12.34 -21.29 1.92
CA ALA A 219 -11.60 -20.30 1.13
C ALA A 219 -11.43 -18.96 1.85
N GLY A 220 -12.42 -18.53 2.64
CA GLY A 220 -12.36 -17.26 3.37
C GLY A 220 -11.31 -17.22 4.48
N LEU A 221 -10.96 -18.37 5.07
CA LEU A 221 -10.00 -18.44 6.17
C LEU A 221 -8.57 -18.00 5.74
N PRO A 222 -7.98 -18.51 4.63
CA PRO A 222 -6.71 -18.01 4.11
C PRO A 222 -6.69 -16.50 3.85
N VAL A 223 -7.73 -15.98 3.21
CA VAL A 223 -7.84 -14.54 2.89
C VAL A 223 -7.92 -13.71 4.16
N ALA A 224 -8.76 -14.10 5.11
CA ALA A 224 -8.88 -13.41 6.39
C ALA A 224 -7.51 -13.37 7.11
N LEU A 225 -6.81 -14.50 7.20
CA LEU A 225 -5.50 -14.56 7.85
C LEU A 225 -4.45 -13.68 7.14
N ALA A 226 -4.48 -13.64 5.81
CA ALA A 226 -3.61 -12.75 5.03
C ALA A 226 -3.89 -11.27 5.32
N LEU A 227 -5.17 -10.87 5.32
CA LEU A 227 -5.57 -9.50 5.68
C LEU A 227 -5.17 -9.13 7.11
N LEU A 228 -5.42 -10.03 8.07
CA LEU A 228 -4.94 -9.82 9.45
C LEU A 228 -3.43 -9.57 9.49
N SER A 229 -2.63 -10.35 8.74
CA SER A 229 -1.18 -10.18 8.72
C SER A 229 -0.74 -8.81 8.19
N ILE A 230 -1.46 -8.27 7.20
CA ILE A 230 -1.21 -6.94 6.62
C ILE A 230 -1.49 -5.85 7.64
N PHE A 231 -2.64 -5.91 8.34
CA PHE A 231 -2.95 -4.94 9.39
C PHE A 231 -1.89 -4.91 10.49
N VAL A 232 -1.43 -6.09 10.91
CA VAL A 232 -0.38 -6.20 11.93
C VAL A 232 0.95 -5.64 11.42
N ALA A 233 1.32 -5.97 10.18
CA ALA A 233 2.52 -5.45 9.56
C ALA A 233 2.46 -3.93 9.41
N ALA A 234 1.33 -3.37 8.98
CA ALA A 234 1.11 -1.93 8.87
C ALA A 234 1.24 -1.23 10.24
N GLY A 235 0.61 -1.76 11.28
CA GLY A 235 0.75 -1.22 12.63
C GLY A 235 2.19 -1.27 13.16
N ALA A 236 2.92 -2.36 12.88
CA ALA A 236 4.34 -2.46 13.22
C ALA A 236 5.20 -1.44 12.44
N THR A 237 4.94 -1.29 11.14
CA THR A 237 5.60 -0.30 10.29
C THR A 237 5.33 1.11 10.78
N ALA A 238 4.11 1.43 11.22
CA ALA A 238 3.79 2.74 11.77
C ALA A 238 4.67 3.10 12.98
N LEU A 239 4.92 2.14 13.88
CA LEU A 239 5.80 2.36 15.02
C LEU A 239 7.25 2.59 14.59
N ILE A 240 7.71 1.87 13.56
CA ILE A 240 9.08 2.01 13.05
C ILE A 240 9.24 3.33 12.30
N SER A 241 8.21 3.77 11.56
CA SER A 241 8.27 4.97 10.74
C SER A 241 8.33 6.26 11.57
N ASN A 242 7.98 6.20 12.85
CA ASN A 242 8.22 7.29 13.82
C ASN A 242 9.70 7.42 14.23
N ALA A 243 10.49 6.35 14.07
CA ALA A 243 11.90 6.33 14.42
C ALA A 243 12.83 6.54 13.21
N MET A 244 12.35 6.28 12.00
CA MET A 244 13.10 6.43 10.75
C MET A 244 12.17 6.80 9.60
N GLU A 245 12.63 7.69 8.72
CA GLU A 245 11.89 8.02 7.50
C GLU A 245 11.71 6.79 6.62
N MET A 246 10.47 6.54 6.20
CA MET A 246 10.10 5.42 5.35
C MET A 246 9.36 5.93 4.12
N SER A 247 9.59 5.27 2.99
CA SER A 247 8.89 5.60 1.75
C SER A 247 7.43 5.12 1.79
N ASN A 248 6.53 5.90 1.17
CA ASN A 248 5.17 5.47 0.83
C ASN A 248 5.12 4.11 0.12
N PHE A 249 6.20 3.73 -0.59
CA PHE A 249 6.32 2.44 -1.27
C PHE A 249 6.28 1.22 -0.33
N VAL A 250 6.58 1.40 0.96
CA VAL A 250 6.57 0.30 1.94
C VAL A 250 5.19 -0.35 2.06
N VAL A 251 4.11 0.43 1.98
CA VAL A 251 2.73 -0.08 2.07
C VAL A 251 2.45 -1.07 0.93
N PHE A 252 2.89 -0.76 -0.29
CA PHE A 252 2.77 -1.64 -1.47
C PHE A 252 3.44 -2.98 -1.26
N ILE A 253 4.66 -2.94 -0.71
CA ILE A 253 5.43 -4.15 -0.45
C ILE A 253 4.75 -4.99 0.64
N ILE A 254 4.22 -4.35 1.69
CA ILE A 254 3.49 -5.04 2.75
C ILE A 254 2.24 -5.72 2.20
N THR A 255 1.44 -5.06 1.37
CA THR A 255 0.19 -5.65 0.87
C THR A 255 0.46 -6.72 -0.17
N MET A 256 1.36 -6.47 -1.12
CA MET A 256 1.71 -7.41 -2.18
C MET A 256 2.33 -8.70 -1.60
N ILE A 257 3.34 -8.57 -0.74
CA ILE A 257 4.01 -9.73 -0.14
C ILE A 257 3.11 -10.35 0.93
N GLY A 258 2.43 -9.54 1.74
CA GLY A 258 1.56 -10.00 2.83
C GLY A 258 0.40 -10.84 2.33
N LEU A 259 -0.27 -10.42 1.25
CA LEU A 259 -1.32 -11.22 0.61
C LEU A 259 -0.75 -12.53 0.04
N ALA A 260 0.32 -12.46 -0.77
CA ALA A 260 0.88 -13.63 -1.42
C ALA A 260 1.36 -14.69 -0.40
N VAL A 261 2.23 -14.26 0.52
CA VAL A 261 2.83 -15.13 1.53
C VAL A 261 1.81 -15.56 2.59
N GLY A 262 0.87 -14.68 2.96
CA GLY A 262 -0.19 -14.98 3.93
C GLY A 262 -1.16 -16.03 3.43
N ILE A 263 -1.58 -15.94 2.16
CA ILE A 263 -2.45 -16.95 1.53
C ILE A 263 -1.69 -18.28 1.41
N ASP A 264 -0.45 -18.28 0.93
CA ASP A 264 0.31 -19.51 0.72
C ASP A 264 0.57 -20.29 2.03
N TYR A 265 0.97 -19.59 3.10
CA TYR A 265 1.21 -20.26 4.38
C TYR A 265 -0.08 -20.74 5.06
N SER A 266 -1.15 -19.95 4.99
CA SER A 266 -2.44 -20.36 5.57
C SER A 266 -3.02 -21.57 4.83
N LEU A 267 -2.91 -21.60 3.49
CA LEU A 267 -3.25 -22.74 2.66
C LEU A 267 -2.52 -24.01 3.09
N PHE A 268 -1.20 -23.91 3.24
CA PHE A 268 -0.37 -25.05 3.61
C PHE A 268 -0.73 -25.60 5.00
N ILE A 269 -0.94 -24.73 5.99
CA ILE A 269 -1.33 -25.12 7.34
C ILE A 269 -2.73 -25.76 7.35
N VAL A 270 -3.70 -25.19 6.62
CA VAL A 270 -5.07 -25.73 6.53
C VAL A 270 -5.08 -27.09 5.85
N GLN A 271 -4.34 -27.25 4.75
CA GLN A 271 -4.20 -28.54 4.07
C GLN A 271 -3.59 -29.57 5.01
N ARG A 272 -2.52 -29.22 5.72
CA ARG A 272 -1.88 -30.13 6.68
C ARG A 272 -2.82 -30.53 7.80
N PHE A 273 -3.55 -29.59 8.38
CA PHE A 273 -4.57 -29.88 9.39
C PHE A 273 -5.64 -30.85 8.86
N ARG A 274 -6.11 -30.67 7.62
CA ARG A 274 -7.09 -31.57 6.99
C ARG A 274 -6.54 -32.97 6.78
N GLU A 275 -5.27 -33.11 6.38
CA GLU A 275 -4.59 -34.40 6.26
C GLU A 275 -4.53 -35.12 7.61
N GLU A 276 -4.08 -34.42 8.67
CA GLU A 276 -3.98 -34.99 10.02
C GLU A 276 -5.36 -35.40 10.59
N ARG A 277 -6.40 -34.61 10.29
CA ARG A 277 -7.80 -34.98 10.61
C ARG A 277 -8.28 -36.21 9.83
N ALA A 278 -7.90 -36.35 8.57
CA ALA A 278 -8.23 -37.52 7.75
C ALA A 278 -7.50 -38.79 8.22
N LEU A 279 -6.33 -38.65 8.86
CA LEU A 279 -5.61 -39.74 9.51
C LEU A 279 -6.22 -40.16 10.86
N GLY A 280 -7.24 -39.45 11.34
CA GLY A 280 -8.01 -39.79 12.53
C GLY A 280 -7.58 -39.09 13.82
N LEU A 281 -6.68 -38.10 13.75
CA LEU A 281 -6.29 -37.32 14.93
C LEU A 281 -7.45 -36.42 15.41
N GLU A 282 -7.57 -36.26 16.73
CA GLU A 282 -8.48 -35.29 17.33
C GLU A 282 -8.12 -33.85 16.99
N LYS A 283 -9.07 -32.91 17.07
CA LYS A 283 -8.89 -31.52 16.59
C LYS A 283 -7.63 -30.85 17.15
N VAL A 284 -7.41 -30.92 18.46
CA VAL A 284 -6.27 -30.27 19.14
C VAL A 284 -4.94 -30.92 18.75
N ASP A 285 -4.93 -32.25 18.63
CA ASP A 285 -3.72 -32.99 18.29
C ASP A 285 -3.36 -32.83 16.80
N ALA A 286 -4.38 -32.74 15.92
CA ALA A 286 -4.20 -32.41 14.51
C ALA A 286 -3.62 -31.00 14.32
N VAL A 287 -4.05 -30.00 15.09
CA VAL A 287 -3.46 -28.65 15.06
C VAL A 287 -2.01 -28.67 15.56
N ALA A 288 -1.73 -29.39 16.64
CA ALA A 288 -0.38 -29.53 17.18
C ALA A 288 0.58 -30.19 16.18
N MET A 289 0.12 -31.25 15.50
CA MET A 289 0.91 -31.96 14.48
C MET A 289 1.09 -31.14 13.21
N ALA A 290 0.05 -30.42 12.77
CA ALA A 290 0.17 -29.49 11.65
C ALA A 290 1.20 -28.40 11.97
N GLY A 291 1.15 -27.78 13.15
CA GLY A 291 2.14 -26.78 13.58
C GLY A 291 3.56 -27.33 13.72
N ALA A 292 3.71 -28.59 14.16
CA ALA A 292 5.01 -29.23 14.29
C ALA A 292 5.67 -29.57 12.94
N THR A 293 4.86 -29.91 11.93
CA THR A 293 5.35 -30.42 10.64
C THR A 293 5.32 -29.37 9.53
N ALA A 294 4.52 -28.31 9.66
CA ALA A 294 4.40 -27.29 8.63
C ALA A 294 5.68 -26.43 8.46
N SER A 295 6.52 -26.33 9.48
CA SER A 295 7.80 -25.62 9.38
C SER A 295 8.97 -26.49 8.90
N GLU A 296 8.77 -27.81 8.80
CA GLU A 296 9.81 -28.73 8.38
C GLU A 296 9.58 -29.06 6.89
N HIS A 297 10.48 -28.62 6.00
CA HIS A 297 10.46 -28.88 4.55
C HIS A 297 10.52 -30.37 4.14
N ARG A 298 10.17 -31.29 5.03
CA ARG A 298 10.35 -32.72 4.89
C ARG A 298 9.02 -33.35 4.46
N CYS A 299 8.87 -33.47 3.13
CA CYS A 299 7.95 -34.38 2.40
C CYS A 299 6.70 -33.76 1.73
N SER A 300 6.90 -33.02 0.63
CA SER A 300 5.89 -32.99 -0.47
C SER A 300 6.21 -34.02 -1.58
N PHE A 301 7.48 -34.37 -1.80
CA PHE A 301 7.84 -35.19 -2.97
C PHE A 301 7.39 -36.66 -2.92
N ARG A 302 7.08 -37.22 -1.74
CA ARG A 302 6.74 -38.64 -1.61
C ARG A 302 5.26 -38.94 -1.91
N VAL A 303 4.36 -38.00 -1.65
CA VAL A 303 2.92 -38.19 -1.90
C VAL A 303 2.60 -37.96 -3.38
N TRP A 304 3.19 -36.95 -4.02
CA TRP A 304 2.98 -36.67 -5.45
C TRP A 304 3.52 -37.77 -6.37
N ARG A 305 4.66 -38.40 -6.01
CA ARG A 305 5.21 -39.57 -6.73
C ARG A 305 4.30 -40.81 -6.68
N SER A 306 3.37 -40.89 -5.74
CA SER A 306 2.48 -42.07 -5.62
C SER A 306 1.18 -41.94 -6.40
N ARG A 307 0.77 -40.72 -6.78
CA ARG A 307 -0.48 -40.45 -7.53
C ARG A 307 -0.30 -40.22 -9.03
N LEU A 308 0.88 -39.80 -9.51
CA LEU A 308 1.17 -39.79 -10.95
C LEU A 308 1.90 -41.07 -11.38
N ARG A 309 1.14 -42.16 -11.46
CA ARG A 309 1.43 -43.21 -12.44
C ARG A 309 0.95 -42.69 -13.80
N TRP A 310 1.77 -41.88 -14.46
CA TRP A 310 1.67 -41.75 -15.91
C TRP A 310 1.95 -43.14 -16.50
N ARG A 311 0.93 -43.74 -17.11
CA ARG A 311 1.06 -44.88 -18.02
C ARG A 311 1.25 -44.31 -19.42
N GLY A 312 2.31 -44.74 -20.11
CA GLY A 312 2.68 -44.38 -21.49
C GLY A 312 4.06 -43.71 -21.51
N CYS A 313 5.12 -44.27 -22.09
CA CYS A 313 5.28 -45.46 -22.94
C CYS A 313 5.69 -46.73 -22.20
#